data_AF-A0A227J1G2-F1
#
_entry.id   AF-A0A227J1G2-F1
#
_cell.length_a   1.000
_cell.length_b   1.000
_cell.length_c   1.000
_cell.angle_alpha   90.00
_cell.angle_beta   90.00
_cell.angle_gamma   90.00
#
_symmetry.space_group_name_H-M   'P 1'
#
loop_
_entity.id
_entity.type
_entity.pdbx_description
1 polymer ?
#
loop_
_entity_poly.entity_id
_entity_poly.type
_entity_poly.pdbx_seq_one_letter_code
_entity_poly.pdbx_strand_id
1 'polypeptide(L)' 'MNKHPDNNLLEAYASGSIDAVSGLVVATHLETCSKCRAYVNQVEASQANTVS' A
#
# COMPACT_ATOMS: atom_id res chain seq x y z
N MET A 1 -2.90 -1.82 18.77
CA MET A 1 -1.47 -1.95 18.42
C MET A 1 -1.19 -1.02 17.24
N ASN A 2 -0.35 0.00 17.41
CA ASN A 2 -0.11 1.07 16.43
C ASN A 2 1.07 0.75 15.50
N LYS A 3 1.20 -0.50 15.04
CA LYS A 3 2.26 -0.89 14.11
C LYS A 3 1.69 -0.93 12.70
N HIS A 4 2.05 0.07 11.92
CA HIS A 4 1.75 0.16 10.51
C HIS A 4 3.00 -0.21 9.70
N PRO A 5 2.82 -0.77 8.49
CA PRO A 5 3.90 -0.91 7.52
C PRO A 5 4.50 0.46 7.21
N ASP A 6 5.76 0.46 6.81
CA ASP A 6 6.43 1.68 6.37
C ASP A 6 5.72 2.27 5.15
N ASN A 7 5.66 3.60 5.06
CA ASN A 7 4.99 4.26 3.95
C ASN A 7 5.62 3.88 2.61
N ASN A 8 6.96 3.74 2.57
CA ASN A 8 7.66 3.32 1.36
C ASN A 8 7.20 1.92 0.89
N LEU A 9 6.89 1.03 1.83
CA LEU A 9 6.38 -0.30 1.53
C LEU A 9 4.95 -0.26 0.99
N LEU A 10 4.11 0.62 1.53
CA LEU A 10 2.74 0.85 1.04
C LEU A 10 2.74 1.48 -0.36
N GLU A 11 3.68 2.38 -0.64
CA GLU A 11 3.87 2.97 -1.97
C GLU A 11 4.37 1.93 -2.98
N ALA A 12 5.34 1.09 -2.60
CA ALA A 12 5.80 -0.02 -3.43
C ALA A 12 4.67 -1.01 -3.74
N TYR A 13 3.79 -1.27 -2.77
CA TYR A 13 2.59 -2.09 -2.95
C TYR A 13 1.64 -1.44 -3.97
N ALA A 14 1.32 -0.15 -3.78
CA ALA A 14 0.44 0.61 -4.68
C ALA A 14 1.00 0.73 -6.10
N SER A 15 2.33 0.76 -6.26
CA SER A 15 3.01 0.84 -7.56
C SER A 15 3.21 -0.53 -8.22
N GLY A 16 2.92 -1.63 -7.52
CA GLY A 16 3.20 -2.99 -7.98
C GLY A 16 4.69 -3.36 -8.01
N SER A 17 5.57 -2.54 -7.44
CA SER A 17 7.02 -2.76 -7.37
C SER A 17 7.46 -3.53 -6.12
N ILE A 18 6.51 -3.93 -5.26
CA ILE A 18 6.79 -4.66 -4.02
C ILE A 18 7.18 -6.12 -4.30
N ASP A 19 8.09 -6.64 -3.48
CA ASP A 19 8.40 -8.07 -3.45
C ASP A 19 7.19 -8.92 -2.99
N ALA A 20 7.10 -10.16 -3.49
CA ALA A 20 5.96 -11.05 -3.24
C ALA A 20 5.73 -11.36 -1.75
N VAL A 21 6.79 -11.57 -0.98
CA VAL A 21 6.68 -11.87 0.46
C VAL A 21 6.16 -10.65 1.21
N SER A 22 6.73 -9.50 0.88
CA SER A 22 6.33 -8.22 1.48
C SER A 22 4.90 -7.82 1.10
N GLY A 23 4.51 -8.09 -0.15
CA GLY A 23 3.17 -7.86 -0.68
C GLY A 23 2.10 -8.66 0.06
N LEU A 24 2.37 -9.92 0.40
CA LEU A 24 1.46 -10.74 1.20
C LEU A 24 1.21 -10.12 2.58
N VAL A 25 2.27 -9.71 3.28
CA VAL A 25 2.16 -9.10 4.62
C VAL A 25 1.39 -7.80 4.58
N VAL A 26 1.65 -6.95 3.58
CA VAL A 26 0.91 -5.70 3.37
C VAL A 26 -0.55 -6.00 3.09
N ALA A 27 -0.86 -6.92 2.16
CA ALA A 27 -2.24 -7.28 1.83
C ALA A 27 -3.04 -7.71 3.08
N THR A 28 -2.51 -8.61 3.91
CA THR A 28 -3.14 -9.03 5.17
C THR A 28 -3.34 -7.86 6.13
N HIS A 29 -2.40 -6.90 6.18
CA HIS A 29 -2.58 -5.69 6.98
C HIS A 29 -3.70 -4.80 6.43
N LEU A 30 -3.80 -4.63 5.11
CA LEU A 30 -4.85 -3.82 4.47
C LEU A 30 -6.26 -4.36 4.69
N GLU A 31 -6.40 -5.67 4.94
CA GLU A 31 -7.69 -6.29 5.30
C GLU A 31 -8.17 -5.86 6.70
N THR A 32 -7.25 -5.55 7.60
CA THR A 32 -7.55 -5.24 9.01
C THR A 32 -7.35 -3.77 9.37
N CYS A 33 -6.64 -3.00 8.55
CA CYS A 33 -6.31 -1.60 8.82
C CYS A 33 -6.85 -0.64 7.75
N SER A 34 -7.96 0.03 8.09
CA SER A 34 -8.58 1.05 7.22
C SER A 34 -7.67 2.24 6.92
N LYS A 35 -6.76 2.60 7.83
CA LYS A 35 -5.81 3.72 7.65
C LYS A 35 -4.81 3.43 6.53
N CYS A 36 -4.17 2.26 6.56
CA CYS A 36 -3.21 1.87 5.54
C CYS A 36 -3.92 1.61 4.20
N ARG A 37 -5.15 1.07 4.24
CA ARG A 37 -5.97 0.94 3.02
C ARG A 37 -6.32 2.29 2.40
N ALA A 38 -6.72 3.28 3.20
CA ALA A 38 -6.97 4.62 2.70
C ALA A 38 -5.71 5.21 2.05
N TYR A 39 -4.55 5.07 2.69
CA TYR A 39 -3.29 5.56 2.15
C TYR A 39 -2.94 4.91 0.80
N VAL A 40 -2.97 3.58 0.71
CA VAL A 40 -2.69 2.85 -0.55
C VAL A 40 -3.62 3.31 -1.68
N ASN A 41 -4.92 3.43 -1.42
CA ASN A 41 -5.88 3.94 -2.42
C ASN A 41 -5.55 5.37 -2.89
N GLN A 42 -5.09 6.25 -1.98
CA GLN A 42 -4.68 7.61 -2.35
C GLN A 42 -3.45 7.59 -3.26
N VAL A 43 -2.48 6.72 -2.96
CA VAL A 43 -1.28 6.57 -3.79
C VAL A 43 -1.65 5.96 -5.15
N GLU A 44 -2.47 4.92 -5.20
CA GLU A 44 -2.97 4.31 -6.44
C GLU A 44 -3.72 5.32 -7.32
N ALA A 45 -4.63 6.11 -6.73
CA ALA A 45 -5.36 7.15 -7.44
C ALA A 45 -4.44 8.25 -7.99
N SER A 46 -3.41 8.63 -7.22
CA SER A 46 -2.43 9.63 -7.65
C SER A 46 -1.58 9.10 -8.80
N GLN A 47 -1.15 7.84 -8.75
CA GLN A 47 -0.37 7.19 -9.81
C GLN A 47 -1.19 6.99 -11.09
N ALA A 48 -2.46 6.58 -10.96
CA ALA A 48 -3.38 6.45 -12.09
C ALA A 48 -3.58 7.77 -12.84
N ASN A 49 -3.52 8.90 -12.14
CA ASN A 49 -3.61 10.23 -12.76
C ASN A 49 -2.31 10.67 -13.46
N THR A 50 -1.17 10.04 -13.16
CA THR A 50 0.14 10.40 -13.76
C THR A 50 0.48 9.66 -15.05
N VAL A 51 -0.28 8.62 -15.42
CA VAL A 51 -0.07 7.84 -16.66
C VAL A 51 -0.87 8.40 -17.86
N SER A 52 -0.92 9.72 -18.00
CA SER A 52 -1.55 10.44 -19.14
C SER A 52 -0.54 10.86 -20.20
#